data_AF-A0A7W1Z835-F1
#
_entry.id   AF-A0A7W1Z835-F1
#
_cell.length_a   1.000
_cell.length_b   1.000
_cell.length_c   1.000
_cell.angle_alpha   90.00
_cell.angle_beta   90.00
_cell.angle_gamma   90.00
#
_symmetry.space_group_name_H-M   'P 1'
#
loop_
_entity.id
_entity.type
_entity.pdbx_description
1 polymer ?
#
loop_
_entity_poly.entity_id
_entity_poly.type
_entity_poly.pdbx_seq_one_letter_code
_entity_poly.pdbx_strand_id
1 'polypeptide(L)'
;MDPIISLLHSYHSFHTKEITNRFFKHADLLAFLEKFKTNPLFEIREVGQSVQSRSIKLITCGDGPVKVLLWSQMHGNEATATMALLDLLNFLGFKEHDDTRNTILQNCTLHIL
;
A
#
# COMPACT_ATOMS: atom_id res chain seq x y z
N MET A 1 -22.05 14.91 -1.27
CA MET A 1 -21.45 14.42 -0.01
C MET A 1 -19.95 14.50 -0.18
N ASP A 2 -19.19 14.92 0.83
CA ASP A 2 -17.73 15.05 0.72
C ASP A 2 -17.11 13.66 0.40
N PRO A 3 -16.29 13.52 -0.66
CA PRO A 3 -15.68 12.25 -1.04
C PRO A 3 -14.85 11.64 0.08
N ILE A 4 -14.21 12.46 0.92
CA ILE A 4 -13.42 11.98 2.07
C ILE A 4 -14.34 11.37 3.14
N ILE A 5 -15.50 11.98 3.41
CA ILE A 5 -16.46 11.43 4.38
C ILE A 5 -17.01 10.08 3.89
N SER A 6 -17.32 9.97 2.60
CA SER A 6 -17.75 8.71 1.99
C SER A 6 -16.68 7.62 2.14
N LEU A 7 -15.42 7.97 1.86
CA LEU A 7 -14.29 7.06 2.03
C LEU A 7 -14.16 6.57 3.47
N LEU A 8 -14.24 7.48 4.46
CA LEU A 8 -14.15 7.13 5.88
C LEU A 8 -15.28 6.20 6.33
N HIS A 9 -16.51 6.39 5.85
CA HIS A 9 -17.62 5.48 6.14
C HIS A 9 -17.39 4.09 5.54
N SER A 10 -16.74 4.00 4.38
CA SER A 10 -16.42 2.74 3.72
C SER A 10 -15.13 2.08 4.23
N TYR A 11 -14.39 2.67 5.17
CA TYR A 11 -13.08 2.19 5.62
C TYR A 11 -13.04 0.69 5.99
N HIS A 12 -14.13 0.18 6.56
CA HIS A 12 -14.22 -1.23 6.92
C HIS A 12 -14.12 -2.19 5.72
N SER A 13 -14.42 -1.75 4.49
CA SER A 13 -14.35 -2.59 3.29
C SER A 13 -12.91 -2.86 2.82
N PHE A 14 -11.96 -1.96 3.13
CA PHE A 14 -10.59 -2.05 2.64
C PHE A 14 -9.52 -2.06 3.74
N HIS A 15 -9.85 -1.85 5.02
CA HIS A 15 -8.87 -2.04 6.09
C HIS A 15 -8.28 -3.46 6.09
N THR A 16 -7.00 -3.55 6.39
CA THR A 16 -6.23 -4.78 6.48
C THR A 16 -6.66 -5.58 7.70
N LYS A 17 -7.02 -6.85 7.49
CA LYS A 17 -7.45 -7.76 8.57
C LYS A 17 -6.35 -8.73 8.99
N GLU A 18 -5.38 -8.93 8.11
CA GLU A 18 -4.28 -9.88 8.24
C GLU A 18 -3.18 -9.37 9.19
N ILE A 19 -2.98 -8.05 9.22
CA ILE A 19 -1.96 -7.37 10.03
C ILE A 19 -2.64 -6.34 10.92
N THR A 20 -2.97 -6.77 12.15
CA THR A 20 -3.63 -5.94 13.17
C THR A 20 -2.74 -5.62 14.37
N ASN A 21 -1.65 -6.38 14.53
CA ASN A 21 -0.69 -6.20 15.62
C ASN A 21 0.56 -5.48 15.11
N ARG A 22 0.98 -4.41 15.80
CA ARG A 22 2.19 -3.62 15.48
C ARG A 22 3.50 -4.43 15.48
N PHE A 23 3.52 -5.63 16.05
CA PHE A 23 4.70 -6.51 16.11
C PHE A 23 4.72 -7.57 15.00
N PHE A 24 4.03 -7.32 13.87
CA PHE A 24 4.12 -8.18 12.70
C PHE A 24 5.56 -8.29 12.17
N LYS A 25 5.88 -9.44 11.59
CA LYS A 25 7.20 -9.75 11.08
C LYS A 25 7.28 -9.42 9.60
N HIS A 26 8.52 -9.31 9.11
CA HIS A 26 8.78 -9.18 7.68
C HIS A 26 8.13 -10.30 6.84
N ALA A 27 8.06 -11.53 7.36
CA ALA A 27 7.38 -12.64 6.67
C ALA A 27 5.87 -12.41 6.53
N ASP A 28 5.23 -11.80 7.53
CA ASP A 28 3.80 -11.48 7.49
C ASP A 28 3.52 -10.42 6.42
N LEU A 29 4.40 -9.41 6.32
CA LEU A 29 4.36 -8.41 5.25
C LEU A 29 4.51 -9.05 3.87
N LEU A 30 5.48 -9.95 3.68
CA LEU A 30 5.66 -10.64 2.40
C LEU A 30 4.43 -11.48 2.04
N ALA A 31 3.86 -12.22 2.99
CA ALA A 31 2.64 -12.99 2.78
C ALA A 31 1.45 -12.10 2.40
N PHE A 32 1.32 -10.93 3.02
CA PHE A 32 0.30 -9.94 2.65
C PHE A 32 0.49 -9.46 1.21
N LEU A 33 1.72 -9.18 0.77
CA LEU A 33 2.00 -8.66 -0.57
C LEU A 33 1.76 -9.68 -1.70
N GLU A 34 1.80 -10.98 -1.41
CA GLU A 34 1.55 -12.01 -2.43
C GLU A 34 0.15 -11.90 -3.07
N LYS A 35 -0.85 -11.36 -2.35
CA LYS A 35 -2.21 -11.16 -2.91
C LYS A 35 -2.28 -10.13 -4.04
N PHE A 36 -1.28 -9.25 -4.14
CA PHE A 36 -1.22 -8.22 -5.18
C PHE A 36 -0.32 -8.60 -6.36
N LYS A 37 0.47 -9.67 -6.25
CA LYS A 37 1.47 -10.05 -7.23
C LYS A 37 0.91 -10.38 -8.62
N THR A 38 -0.33 -10.86 -8.67
CA THR A 38 -1.05 -11.17 -9.93
C THR A 38 -1.99 -10.05 -10.36
N ASN A 39 -2.11 -8.98 -9.57
CA ASN A 39 -2.97 -7.86 -9.89
C ASN A 39 -2.21 -6.89 -10.82
N PRO A 40 -2.68 -6.67 -12.07
CA PRO A 40 -1.97 -5.85 -13.05
C PRO A 40 -1.87 -4.37 -12.68
N LEU A 41 -2.61 -3.92 -11.65
CA LEU A 41 -2.50 -2.56 -11.12
C LEU A 41 -1.16 -2.31 -10.41
N PHE A 42 -0.56 -3.35 -9.83
CA PHE A 42 0.60 -3.22 -8.96
C PHE A 42 1.82 -3.88 -9.59
N GLU A 43 2.86 -3.09 -9.84
CA GLU A 43 4.19 -3.62 -10.11
C GLU A 43 4.93 -3.77 -8.78
N ILE A 44 5.31 -4.99 -8.42
CA ILE A 44 6.09 -5.28 -7.21
C ILE A 44 7.47 -5.78 -7.62
N ARG A 45 8.51 -5.04 -7.26
CA ARG A 45 9.90 -5.41 -7.56
C ARG A 45 10.80 -5.28 -6.35
N GLU A 46 11.88 -6.05 -6.32
CA GLU A 46 12.94 -5.87 -5.35
C GLU A 46 13.89 -4.77 -5.82
N VAL A 47 14.20 -3.81 -4.94
CA VAL A 47 15.10 -2.69 -5.25
C VAL A 47 16.42 -2.76 -4.48
N GLY A 48 16.56 -3.74 -3.59
CA GLY A 48 17.78 -3.96 -2.82
C GLY A 48 17.56 -4.94 -1.67
N GLN A 49 18.59 -5.07 -0.85
CA GLN A 49 18.57 -5.90 0.35
C GLN A 49 19.10 -5.12 1.54
N SER A 50 18.51 -5.37 2.71
CA SER A 50 19.03 -4.86 3.98
C SER A 50 20.36 -5.52 4.35
N VAL A 51 21.04 -4.98 5.37
CA VAL A 51 22.26 -5.57 5.95
C VAL A 51 22.08 -7.04 6.37
N GLN A 52 20.86 -7.43 6.76
CA GLN A 52 20.52 -8.81 7.13
C GLN A 52 19.94 -9.61 5.95
N SER A 53 20.25 -9.20 4.71
CA SER A 53 19.81 -9.85 3.46
C SER A 53 18.29 -9.99 3.30
N ARG A 54 17.50 -9.14 3.97
CA ARG A 54 16.05 -9.09 3.73
C ARG A 54 15.73 -8.23 2.53
N SER A 55 14.84 -8.74 1.68
CA SER A 55 14.38 -8.07 0.46
C SER A 55 13.71 -6.73 0.77
N ILE A 56 14.10 -5.68 0.05
CA ILE A 56 13.44 -4.39 0.06
C ILE A 56 12.57 -4.33 -1.19
N LYS A 57 11.25 -4.33 -1.01
CA LYS A 57 10.28 -4.31 -2.10
C LYS A 57 9.82 -2.88 -2.36
N LEU A 58 9.75 -2.50 -3.63
CA LEU A 58 9.08 -1.30 -4.08
C LEU A 58 7.81 -1.70 -4.83
N ILE A 59 6.69 -1.11 -4.45
CA ILE A 59 5.40 -1.29 -5.10
C ILE A 59 5.09 -0.02 -5.90
N THR A 60 4.77 -0.17 -7.17
CA THR A 60 4.39 0.95 -8.04
C THR A 60 2.97 0.76 -8.57
N CYS A 61 2.16 1.83 -8.54
CA CYS A 61 0.81 1.83 -9.12
C CYS A 61 0.38 3.25 -9.55
N GLY A 62 -0.57 3.32 -10.48
CA GLY A 62 -1.02 4.56 -11.09
C GLY A 62 -0.17 4.97 -12.30
N ASP A 63 -0.78 5.72 -13.20
CA ASP A 63 -0.25 6.12 -14.51
C ASP A 63 -0.18 7.64 -14.69
N GLY A 64 -0.47 8.40 -13.62
CA GLY A 64 -0.46 9.85 -13.68
C GLY A 64 0.92 10.50 -13.65
N PRO A 65 1.02 11.76 -14.09
CA PRO A 65 2.31 12.45 -14.28
C PRO A 65 3.02 12.81 -12.97
N VAL A 66 2.31 12.88 -11.84
CA VAL A 66 2.87 13.27 -10.54
C VAL A 66 3.49 12.05 -9.85
N LYS A 67 4.80 12.05 -9.64
CA LYS A 67 5.48 10.97 -8.94
C LYS A 67 5.50 11.23 -7.43
N VAL A 68 4.95 10.31 -6.65
CA VAL A 68 4.90 10.41 -5.18
C VAL A 68 5.61 9.21 -4.58
N LEU A 69 6.62 9.47 -3.74
CA LEU A 69 7.28 8.43 -2.95
C LEU A 69 6.65 8.39 -1.55
N LEU A 70 6.10 7.24 -1.19
CA LEU A 70 5.59 6.89 0.12
C LEU A 70 6.57 5.88 0.72
N TRP A 71 7.06 6.15 1.92
CA TRP A 71 8.02 5.30 2.58
C TRP A 71 7.66 5.16 4.05
N SER A 72 7.79 3.94 4.58
CA SER A 72 7.59 3.65 6.00
C SER A 72 8.77 2.95 6.67
N GLN A 73 8.74 2.94 8.00
CA GLN A 73 9.61 2.13 8.85
C GLN A 73 11.12 2.40 8.64
N MET A 74 11.54 3.68 8.61
CA MET A 74 12.96 4.02 8.77
C MET A 74 13.50 3.52 10.11
N HIS A 75 12.67 3.66 11.15
CA HIS A 75 12.90 3.12 12.47
C HIS A 75 12.06 1.85 12.63
N GLY A 76 12.70 0.74 12.98
CA GLY A 76 12.05 -0.58 13.01
C GLY A 76 10.88 -0.73 13.98
N ASN A 77 10.74 0.19 14.94
CA ASN A 77 9.68 0.23 15.94
C ASN A 77 8.45 1.07 15.54
N GLU A 78 8.45 1.72 14.37
CA GLU A 78 7.39 2.62 13.90
C GLU A 78 6.44 1.94 12.89
N ALA A 79 5.83 0.82 13.30
CA ALA A 79 5.03 -0.05 12.43
C ALA A 79 3.73 0.58 11.88
N THR A 80 3.21 1.63 12.53
CA THR A 80 1.91 2.25 12.19
C THR A 80 1.86 2.79 10.76
N ALA A 81 2.94 3.40 10.28
CA ALA A 81 3.00 3.92 8.91
C ALA A 81 2.92 2.79 7.87
N THR A 82 3.61 1.67 8.13
CA THR A 82 3.53 0.49 7.26
C THR A 82 2.11 -0.04 7.22
N MET A 83 1.45 -0.18 8.38
CA MET A 83 0.05 -0.62 8.44
C MET A 83 -0.89 0.28 7.62
N ALA A 84 -0.75 1.60 7.74
CA ALA A 84 -1.54 2.55 6.95
C ALA A 84 -1.29 2.41 5.43
N LEU A 85 -0.05 2.09 5.02
CA LEU A 85 0.25 1.80 3.61
C LEU A 85 -0.40 0.49 3.15
N LEU A 86 -0.57 -0.52 4.01
CA LEU A 86 -1.28 -1.75 3.66
C LEU A 86 -2.77 -1.49 3.41
N ASP A 87 -3.38 -0.64 4.24
CA ASP A 87 -4.77 -0.20 4.04
C ASP A 87 -4.92 0.61 2.74
N LEU A 88 -3.94 1.47 2.43
CA LEU A 88 -3.89 2.19 1.16
C LEU A 88 -3.78 1.23 -0.04
N LEU A 89 -2.94 0.19 0.04
CA LEU A 89 -2.82 -0.82 -1.02
C LEU A 89 -4.13 -1.57 -1.25
N ASN A 90 -4.83 -1.96 -0.17
CA ASN A 90 -6.16 -2.56 -0.30
C ASN A 90 -7.15 -1.60 -0.95
N PHE A 91 -7.19 -0.33 -0.51
CA PHE A 91 -8.06 0.70 -1.08
C PHE A 91 -7.81 0.89 -2.58
N LEU A 92 -6.54 1.02 -2.99
CA LEU A 92 -6.18 1.15 -4.41
C LEU A 92 -6.50 -0.13 -5.20
N GLY A 93 -6.45 -1.30 -4.57
CA GLY A 93 -6.84 -2.58 -5.17
C GLY A 93 -8.35 -2.79 -5.25
N PHE A 94 -9.13 -2.04 -4.47
CA PHE A 94 -10.58 -2.15 -4.39
C PHE A 94 -11.21 -1.58 -5.67
N LYS A 95 -11.93 -2.42 -6.44
CA LYS A 95 -12.46 -2.06 -7.77
C LYS A 95 -13.85 -1.41 -7.75
N GLU A 96 -14.48 -1.27 -6.59
CA GLU A 96 -15.77 -0.56 -6.53
C GLU A 96 -15.58 0.89 -6.98
N HIS A 97 -16.62 1.46 -7.60
CA HIS A 97 -16.60 2.75 -8.32
C HIS A 97 -16.28 3.94 -7.39
N ASP A 98 -15.01 4.06 -7.00
CA ASP A 98 -14.50 5.12 -6.14
C ASP A 98 -13.76 6.17 -6.99
N ASP A 99 -14.36 7.35 -7.10
CA ASP A 99 -13.82 8.48 -7.86
C ASP A 99 -12.50 8.99 -7.26
N THR A 100 -12.30 8.87 -5.94
CA THR A 100 -11.07 9.29 -5.25
C THR A 100 -9.91 8.40 -5.66
N ARG A 101 -10.12 7.08 -5.65
CA ARG A 101 -9.15 6.08 -6.12
C ARG A 101 -8.74 6.36 -7.56
N ASN A 102 -9.71 6.54 -8.46
CA ASN A 102 -9.44 6.79 -9.87
C ASN A 102 -8.68 8.11 -10.07
N THR A 103 -9.09 9.16 -9.35
CA THR A 103 -8.40 10.45 -9.37
C THR A 103 -6.93 10.30 -8.94
N ILE A 104 -6.65 9.56 -7.88
CA ILE A 104 -5.28 9.31 -7.42
C ILE A 104 -4.49 8.56 -8.50
N LEU A 105 -5.01 7.45 -9.02
CA LEU A 105 -4.27 6.62 -9.98
C LEU A 105 -3.99 7.34 -11.31
N GLN A 106 -4.94 8.15 -11.80
CA GLN A 106 -4.81 8.90 -13.05
C GLN A 106 -3.91 10.13 -12.95
N ASN A 107 -3.74 10.69 -11.76
CA ASN A 107 -2.93 11.90 -11.55
C ASN A 107 -1.57 11.61 -10.94
N CYS A 108 -1.42 10.48 -10.23
CA CYS A 108 -0.20 10.10 -9.55
C CYS A 108 0.34 8.74 -10.00
N THR A 109 1.65 8.63 -10.15
CA THR A 109 2.39 7.38 -10.02
C THR A 109 2.90 7.29 -8.58
N LEU A 110 2.38 6.33 -7.83
CA LEU A 110 2.78 6.08 -6.44
C LEU A 110 3.90 5.05 -6.41
N HIS A 111 4.97 5.37 -5.69
CA HIS A 111 6.06 4.46 -5.35
C HIS A 111 6.01 4.23 -3.84
N ILE A 112 5.76 2.99 -3.39
CA ILE A 112 5.59 2.63 -1.99
C ILE A 112 6.74 1.71 -1.56
N LEU A 113 7.52 2.16 -0.57
CA LEU A 113 8.73 1.50 -0.04
C LEU A 113 8.57 1.09 1.44
#